data_AF-A0A380RED5-F1
#
_entry.id   AF-A0A380RED5-F1
#
_cell.length_a   1.000
_cell.length_b   1.000
_cell.length_c   1.000
_cell.angle_alpha   90.00
_cell.angle_beta   90.00
_cell.angle_gamma   90.00
#
_symmetry.space_group_name_H-M   'P 1'
#
loop_
_entity.id
_entity.type
_entity.pdbx_description
1 polymer ?
#
loop_
_entity_poly.entity_id
_entity_poly.type
_entity_poly.pdbx_seq_one_letter_code
_entity_poly.pdbx_strand_id
1 'polypeptide(L)'
;MNELIADNMITYKALQNRSDIALISDDVSSREELIESLMKYLKLSRKQRRYSDYYSVKIFGCNVSDMFFTLCYRFKFESPIPVNETLLISEPDLYYNKKAFDEGDINLCFVIGYSGSGKSVLTQEYEGTDIEKVSLDDLVCVKDHYTLDELKSLSDMLYAFFTGTGAKYYISKKERDLFSDRSEVFVEFIKFAKKYASSHKEKKFILEGIWIYLFFEDPSKFDKYAVYMKGTSLIKSKFRRMIRESSNTPIESWDRLIEFGIYAGDTTLKDGNVDKWRRHFEKKRETVIKEEENYFTLLKQNIMAQINNINDCFVHEDRAGIESIMKRASSNCKMDITEKAIVIEECKRAIADLA
;
A
#
# COMPACT_ATOMS: atom_id res chain seq x y z
N MET A 1 2.35 -29.22 25.77
CA MET A 1 1.38 -28.74 24.75
C MET A 1 0.22 -29.70 24.80
N ASN A 2 -1.02 -29.23 24.69
CA ASN A 2 -2.15 -30.15 24.61
C ASN A 2 -2.02 -31.01 23.34
N GLU A 3 -2.37 -32.29 23.44
CA GLU A 3 -2.26 -33.28 22.35
C GLU A 3 -2.78 -32.72 21.01
N LEU A 4 -2.08 -33.10 19.93
CA LEU A 4 -2.53 -32.86 18.57
C LEU A 4 -3.89 -33.54 18.37
N ILE A 5 -4.87 -32.79 17.91
CA ILE A 5 -6.16 -33.37 17.55
C ILE A 5 -5.97 -34.07 16.20
N ALA A 6 -6.36 -35.35 16.13
CA ALA A 6 -6.32 -36.11 14.90
C ALA A 6 -7.11 -35.40 13.79
N ASP A 7 -6.58 -35.41 12.56
CA ASP A 7 -7.11 -34.61 11.45
C ASP A 7 -8.61 -34.82 11.16
N ASN A 8 -9.09 -36.05 11.33
CA ASN A 8 -10.50 -36.42 11.14
C ASN A 8 -11.42 -35.93 12.28
N MET A 9 -10.87 -35.41 13.38
CA MET A 9 -11.59 -34.93 14.56
C MET A 9 -11.48 -33.40 14.70
N ILE A 10 -10.76 -32.72 13.81
CA ILE A 10 -10.62 -31.26 13.82
C ILE A 10 -11.97 -30.62 13.52
N THR A 11 -12.52 -29.93 14.51
CA THR A 11 -13.73 -29.10 14.37
C THR A 11 -13.54 -27.78 15.10
N TYR A 12 -14.20 -26.71 14.63
CA TYR A 12 -14.16 -25.40 15.29
C TYR A 12 -14.56 -25.49 16.76
N LYS A 13 -15.65 -26.23 17.06
CA LYS A 13 -16.14 -26.44 18.43
C LYS A 13 -15.13 -27.15 19.34
N ALA A 14 -14.33 -28.08 18.81
CA ALA A 14 -13.29 -28.75 19.57
C ALA A 14 -12.11 -27.83 19.91
N LEU A 15 -11.88 -26.78 19.12
CA LEU A 15 -10.74 -25.89 19.25
C LEU A 15 -11.05 -24.55 19.92
N GLN A 16 -12.29 -24.04 19.83
CA GLN A 16 -12.65 -22.69 20.30
C GLN A 16 -12.33 -22.44 21.79
N ASN A 17 -12.41 -23.49 22.61
CA ASN A 17 -12.18 -23.41 24.06
C ASN A 17 -10.70 -23.58 24.45
N ARG A 18 -9.82 -23.86 23.49
CA ARG A 18 -8.38 -23.97 23.77
C ARG A 18 -7.77 -22.59 24.00
N SER A 19 -7.03 -22.45 25.10
CA SER A 19 -6.29 -21.22 25.43
C SER A 19 -5.01 -21.08 24.62
N ASP A 20 -4.48 -22.19 24.09
CA ASP A 20 -3.26 -22.25 23.30
C ASP A 20 -3.48 -22.11 21.79
N ILE A 21 -4.74 -21.94 21.35
CA ILE A 21 -5.14 -21.79 19.96
C ILE A 21 -6.01 -20.54 19.79
N ALA A 22 -5.82 -19.83 18.69
CA ALA A 22 -6.70 -18.74 18.26
C ALA A 22 -7.18 -19.03 16.84
N LEU A 23 -8.49 -18.96 16.63
CA LEU A 23 -9.12 -19.12 15.32
C LEU A 23 -10.01 -17.91 15.07
N ILE A 24 -10.23 -17.62 13.79
CA ILE A 24 -11.21 -16.64 13.33
C ILE A 24 -12.17 -17.40 12.43
N SER A 25 -13.45 -17.50 12.82
CA SER A 25 -14.49 -18.17 12.03
C SER A 25 -15.27 -17.19 11.18
N ASP A 26 -15.92 -17.71 10.15
CA ASP A 26 -16.93 -17.02 9.34
C ASP A 26 -18.19 -16.62 10.14
N ASP A 27 -18.43 -17.27 11.28
CA ASP A 27 -19.51 -16.93 12.22
C ASP A 27 -19.26 -15.67 13.06
N VAL A 28 -18.06 -15.08 13.00
CA VAL A 28 -17.78 -13.81 13.69
C VAL A 28 -18.84 -12.78 13.30
N SER A 29 -19.45 -12.19 14.33
CA SER A 29 -20.70 -11.42 14.22
C SER A 29 -20.48 -9.91 14.33
N SER A 30 -19.32 -9.49 14.83
CA SER A 30 -18.95 -8.08 14.98
C SER A 30 -17.47 -7.83 14.71
N ARG A 31 -17.16 -6.55 14.49
CA ARG A 31 -15.78 -6.09 14.32
C ARG A 31 -14.97 -6.26 15.61
N GLU A 32 -15.57 -5.98 16.75
CA GLU A 32 -14.92 -6.09 18.05
C GLU A 32 -14.48 -7.53 18.31
N GLU A 33 -15.35 -8.50 17.99
CA GLU A 33 -15.05 -9.94 18.08
C GLU A 33 -13.91 -10.35 17.13
N LEU A 34 -13.87 -9.77 15.92
CA LEU A 34 -12.80 -10.00 14.95
C LEU A 34 -11.44 -9.50 15.47
N ILE A 35 -11.40 -8.28 16.02
CA ILE A 35 -10.19 -7.67 16.59
C ILE A 35 -9.74 -8.44 17.83
N GLU A 36 -10.66 -8.83 18.71
CA GLU A 36 -10.35 -9.60 19.91
C GLU A 36 -9.71 -10.95 19.55
N SER A 37 -10.24 -11.62 18.51
CA SER A 37 -9.69 -12.87 17.99
C SER A 37 -8.29 -12.71 17.42
N LEU A 38 -8.02 -11.64 16.68
CA LEU A 38 -6.66 -11.32 16.22
C LEU A 38 -5.72 -11.02 17.39
N MET A 39 -6.17 -10.25 18.38
CA MET A 39 -5.38 -9.93 19.56
C MET A 39 -5.04 -11.17 20.38
N LYS A 40 -5.98 -12.13 20.48
CA LYS A 40 -5.71 -13.45 21.06
C LYS A 40 -4.59 -14.16 20.29
N TYR A 41 -4.67 -14.21 18.95
CA TYR A 41 -3.65 -14.82 18.10
C TYR A 41 -2.27 -14.16 18.26
N LEU A 42 -2.19 -12.83 18.31
CA LEU A 42 -0.93 -12.10 18.43
C LEU A 42 -0.23 -12.29 19.79
N LYS A 43 -1.00 -12.57 20.85
CA LYS A 43 -0.47 -12.88 22.20
C LYS A 43 0.10 -14.29 22.31
N LEU A 44 -0.19 -15.18 21.36
CA LEU A 44 0.32 -16.54 21.38
C LEU A 44 1.84 -16.57 21.08
N SER A 45 2.52 -17.57 21.65
CA SER A 45 3.90 -17.87 21.27
C SER A 45 3.99 -18.26 19.79
N ARG A 46 5.19 -18.16 19.20
CA ARG A 46 5.42 -18.53 17.80
C ARG A 46 4.95 -19.96 17.51
N LYS A 47 5.26 -20.91 18.39
CA LYS A 47 4.83 -22.31 18.31
C LYS A 47 3.31 -22.42 18.28
N GLN A 48 2.61 -21.80 19.22
CA GLN A 48 1.14 -21.81 19.29
C GLN A 48 0.47 -21.16 18.06
N ARG A 49 1.08 -20.11 17.49
CA ARG A 49 0.59 -19.52 16.24
C ARG A 49 0.65 -20.48 15.07
N ARG A 50 1.70 -21.30 14.95
CA ARG A 50 1.79 -22.35 13.90
C ARG A 50 0.65 -23.37 14.01
N TYR A 51 0.32 -23.80 15.23
CA TYR A 51 -0.85 -24.67 15.45
C TYR A 51 -2.16 -23.97 15.10
N SER A 52 -2.30 -22.69 15.45
CA SER A 52 -3.48 -21.89 15.12
C SER A 52 -3.67 -21.75 13.60
N ASP A 53 -2.60 -21.44 12.87
CA ASP A 53 -2.60 -21.35 11.41
C ASP A 53 -2.89 -22.70 10.76
N TYR A 54 -2.28 -23.78 11.26
CA TYR A 54 -2.55 -25.14 10.82
C TYR A 54 -4.04 -25.51 10.90
N TYR A 55 -4.64 -25.35 12.08
CA TYR A 55 -6.05 -25.68 12.28
C TYR A 55 -6.97 -24.75 11.49
N SER A 56 -6.63 -23.46 11.39
CA SER A 56 -7.37 -22.52 10.56
C SER A 56 -7.37 -22.96 9.10
N VAL A 57 -6.23 -23.39 8.56
CA VAL A 57 -6.15 -23.90 7.18
C VAL A 57 -6.97 -25.18 7.01
N LYS A 58 -6.93 -26.11 7.97
CA LYS A 58 -7.71 -27.37 7.89
C LYS A 58 -9.22 -27.13 7.92
N ILE A 59 -9.68 -26.13 8.68
CA ILE A 59 -11.12 -25.84 8.83
C ILE A 59 -11.63 -24.89 7.74
N PHE A 60 -10.91 -23.81 7.46
CA PHE A 60 -11.37 -22.68 6.65
C PHE A 60 -10.61 -22.53 5.32
N GLY A 61 -9.60 -23.37 5.05
CA GLY A 61 -8.78 -23.29 3.84
C GLY A 61 -7.76 -22.14 3.82
N CYS A 62 -7.68 -21.33 4.88
CA CYS A 62 -6.71 -20.25 5.01
C CYS A 62 -6.26 -20.03 6.47
N ASN A 63 -5.11 -19.39 6.66
CA ASN A 63 -4.56 -19.16 8.00
C ASN A 63 -5.32 -18.05 8.75
N VAL A 64 -5.01 -17.84 10.03
CA VAL A 64 -5.73 -16.89 10.89
C VAL A 64 -5.62 -15.46 10.38
N SER A 65 -4.45 -15.08 9.86
CA SER A 65 -4.24 -13.73 9.34
C SER A 65 -5.07 -13.49 8.06
N ASP A 66 -5.12 -14.45 7.15
CA ASP A 66 -5.92 -14.35 5.92
C ASP A 66 -7.43 -14.38 6.23
N MET A 67 -7.88 -15.16 7.22
CA MET A 67 -9.26 -15.08 7.73
C MET A 67 -9.59 -13.70 8.28
N PHE A 68 -8.68 -13.11 9.08
CA PHE A 68 -8.85 -11.75 9.58
C PHE A 68 -9.05 -10.74 8.44
N PHE A 69 -8.16 -10.75 7.44
CA PHE A 69 -8.24 -9.83 6.31
C PHE A 69 -9.54 -10.02 5.51
N THR A 70 -9.96 -11.27 5.31
CA THR A 70 -11.19 -11.60 4.57
C THR A 70 -12.43 -11.05 5.30
N LEU A 71 -12.52 -11.23 6.61
CA LEU A 71 -13.68 -10.78 7.39
C LEU A 71 -13.66 -9.29 7.70
N CYS A 72 -12.48 -8.66 7.80
CA CYS A 72 -12.37 -7.20 7.84
C CYS A 72 -13.07 -6.55 6.65
N TYR A 73 -13.03 -7.20 5.48
CA TYR A 73 -13.76 -6.74 4.30
C TYR A 73 -15.28 -6.94 4.41
N ARG A 74 -15.75 -8.00 5.08
CA ARG A 74 -17.19 -8.23 5.32
C ARG A 74 -17.80 -7.13 6.20
N PHE A 75 -17.13 -6.77 7.29
CA PHE A 75 -17.57 -5.70 8.20
C PHE A 75 -17.37 -4.28 7.63
N LYS A 76 -16.75 -4.15 6.44
CA LYS A 76 -16.51 -2.89 5.73
C LYS A 76 -17.80 -2.15 5.36
N PHE A 77 -18.93 -2.86 5.26
CA PHE A 77 -20.23 -2.28 4.87
C PHE A 77 -21.13 -1.90 6.05
N GLU A 78 -20.75 -2.25 7.29
CA GLU A 78 -21.60 -2.06 8.47
C GLU A 78 -21.22 -0.81 9.31
N SER A 79 -20.06 -0.20 9.08
CA SER A 79 -19.68 1.10 9.68
C SER A 79 -18.47 1.73 9.00
N PRO A 80 -18.30 3.08 9.08
CA PRO A 80 -17.11 3.76 8.57
C PRO A 80 -15.85 3.20 9.24
N ILE A 81 -14.79 2.99 8.45
CA ILE A 81 -13.52 2.47 8.94
C ILE A 81 -12.93 3.47 9.95
N PRO A 82 -12.59 3.07 11.19
CA PRO A 82 -11.72 3.82 12.07
C PRO A 82 -10.43 4.10 11.32
N VAL A 83 -10.09 5.39 11.23
CA VAL A 83 -8.93 5.98 10.53
C VAL A 83 -7.60 5.22 10.76
N ASN A 84 -7.51 4.41 11.83
CA ASN A 84 -6.34 3.62 12.18
C ASN A 84 -6.16 2.29 11.40
N GLU A 85 -7.19 1.73 10.76
CA GLU A 85 -7.06 0.43 10.07
C GLU A 85 -6.59 0.52 8.61
N THR A 86 -6.88 1.63 7.92
CA THR A 86 -6.28 1.96 6.60
C THR A 86 -4.75 2.12 6.68
N LEU A 87 -4.21 2.31 7.88
CA LEU A 87 -2.77 2.30 8.15
C LEU A 87 -2.15 0.91 7.90
N LEU A 88 -2.90 -0.15 8.22
CA LEU A 88 -2.44 -1.53 8.23
C LEU A 88 -2.84 -2.28 6.95
N ILE A 89 -4.09 -2.11 6.53
CA ILE A 89 -4.72 -2.94 5.50
C ILE A 89 -4.70 -2.22 4.15
N SER A 90 -4.17 -2.88 3.13
CA SER A 90 -4.23 -2.35 1.77
C SER A 90 -5.65 -2.55 1.23
N GLU A 91 -6.20 -1.51 0.63
CA GLU A 91 -7.45 -1.59 -0.11
C GLU A 91 -7.17 -1.80 -1.61
N PRO A 92 -8.17 -2.24 -2.39
CA PRO A 92 -8.07 -2.25 -3.85
C PRO A 92 -7.79 -0.85 -4.42
N ASP A 93 -7.20 -0.80 -5.60
CA ASP A 93 -7.01 0.45 -6.32
C ASP A 93 -8.35 0.95 -6.87
N LEU A 94 -8.51 2.27 -6.86
CA LEU A 94 -9.73 2.95 -7.26
C LEU A 94 -9.46 3.77 -8.52
N TYR A 95 -10.32 3.63 -9.52
CA TYR A 95 -10.21 4.35 -10.79
C TYR A 95 -11.52 5.07 -11.08
N TYR A 96 -11.60 6.36 -10.76
CA TYR A 96 -12.74 7.22 -11.08
C TYR A 96 -12.54 7.88 -12.45
N ASN A 97 -13.58 7.84 -13.30
CA ASN A 97 -13.57 8.42 -14.65
C ASN A 97 -12.44 7.91 -15.58
N LYS A 98 -11.90 6.71 -15.33
CA LYS A 98 -10.81 6.14 -16.15
C LYS A 98 -11.18 6.05 -17.63
N LYS A 99 -12.36 5.51 -17.92
CA LYS A 99 -12.83 5.37 -19.31
C LYS A 99 -12.85 6.72 -20.04
N ALA A 100 -13.40 7.76 -19.41
CA ALA A 100 -13.44 9.11 -19.98
C ALA A 100 -12.03 9.70 -20.18
N PHE A 101 -11.07 9.36 -19.32
CA PHE A 101 -9.67 9.75 -19.52
C PHE A 101 -8.99 8.98 -20.65
N ASP A 102 -9.21 7.66 -20.72
CA ASP A 102 -8.69 6.79 -21.79
C ASP A 102 -9.22 7.25 -23.16
N GLU A 103 -10.50 7.58 -23.25
CA GLU A 103 -11.18 8.06 -24.47
C GLU A 103 -10.86 9.52 -24.83
N GLY A 104 -10.32 10.30 -23.88
CA GLY A 104 -9.91 11.69 -24.08
C GLY A 104 -10.97 12.75 -23.78
N ASP A 105 -12.17 12.35 -23.36
CA ASP A 105 -13.23 13.25 -22.88
C ASP A 105 -12.77 14.07 -21.66
N ILE A 106 -11.92 13.47 -20.83
CA ILE A 106 -11.21 14.13 -19.74
C ILE A 106 -9.72 14.08 -20.03
N ASN A 107 -9.04 15.22 -20.00
CA ASN A 107 -7.62 15.30 -20.33
C ASN A 107 -6.70 15.59 -19.12
N LEU A 108 -7.23 15.53 -17.90
CA LEU A 108 -6.45 15.69 -16.67
C LEU A 108 -6.82 14.58 -15.67
N CYS A 109 -5.80 13.86 -15.22
CA CYS A 109 -5.90 12.80 -14.22
C CYS A 109 -5.06 13.13 -12.99
N PHE A 110 -5.65 12.94 -11.81
CA PHE A 110 -4.98 13.03 -10.52
C PHE A 110 -4.69 11.64 -9.99
N VAL A 111 -3.43 11.36 -9.67
CA VAL A 111 -3.01 10.05 -9.14
C VAL A 111 -2.53 10.24 -7.71
N ILE A 112 -3.27 9.65 -6.79
CA ILE A 112 -3.11 9.86 -5.36
C ILE A 112 -2.91 8.55 -4.60
N GLY A 113 -2.34 8.69 -3.42
CA GLY A 113 -2.02 7.59 -2.51
C GLY A 113 -0.72 7.86 -1.77
N TYR A 114 -0.46 7.05 -0.74
CA TYR A 114 0.69 7.24 0.14
C TYR A 114 2.03 7.28 -0.59
N SER A 115 3.02 7.97 0.00
CA SER A 115 4.38 7.94 -0.51
C SER A 115 4.92 6.51 -0.50
N GLY A 116 5.43 6.03 -1.64
CA GLY A 116 5.89 4.65 -1.80
C GLY A 116 4.82 3.59 -2.01
N SER A 117 3.55 3.98 -2.20
CA SER A 117 2.43 3.07 -2.45
C SER A 117 2.47 2.38 -3.83
N GLY A 118 3.25 2.93 -4.77
CA GLY A 118 3.31 2.46 -6.16
C GLY A 118 2.47 3.28 -7.14
N LYS A 119 2.20 4.57 -6.86
CA LYS A 119 1.48 5.48 -7.78
C LYS A 119 2.04 5.44 -9.21
N SER A 120 3.36 5.52 -9.36
CA SER A 120 3.99 5.53 -10.68
C SER A 120 3.84 4.20 -11.43
N VAL A 121 3.56 3.10 -10.73
CA VAL A 121 3.20 1.82 -11.36
C VAL A 121 1.76 1.86 -11.91
N LEU A 122 0.83 2.57 -11.25
CA LEU A 122 -0.53 2.74 -11.77
C LEU A 122 -0.56 3.47 -13.11
N THR A 123 0.44 4.28 -13.39
CA THR A 123 0.50 5.11 -14.59
C THR A 123 1.51 4.65 -15.62
N GLN A 124 2.16 3.51 -15.39
CA GLN A 124 3.18 2.99 -16.31
C GLN A 124 2.61 2.71 -17.71
N GLU A 125 1.32 2.35 -17.82
CA GLU A 125 0.63 2.17 -19.10
C GLU A 125 0.41 3.47 -19.89
N TYR A 126 0.62 4.64 -19.28
CA TYR A 126 0.43 5.96 -19.88
C TYR A 126 1.75 6.65 -20.23
N GLU A 127 2.87 5.93 -20.25
CA GLU A 127 4.15 6.45 -20.72
C GLU A 127 4.13 6.64 -22.25
N GLY A 128 4.34 7.86 -22.74
CA GLY A 128 4.30 8.18 -24.18
C GLY A 128 4.35 9.68 -24.47
N THR A 129 4.36 10.05 -25.75
CA THR A 129 4.48 11.46 -26.21
C THR A 129 3.21 12.29 -26.00
N ASP A 130 2.06 11.64 -25.88
CA ASP A 130 0.75 12.30 -25.87
C ASP A 130 0.26 12.61 -24.44
N ILE A 131 1.05 12.21 -23.44
CA ILE A 131 0.72 12.32 -22.03
C ILE A 131 1.88 12.99 -21.30
N GLU A 132 1.61 14.14 -20.71
CA GLU A 132 2.57 14.82 -19.84
C GLU A 132 2.31 14.47 -18.38
N LYS A 133 3.32 13.87 -17.76
CA LYS A 133 3.25 13.39 -16.38
C LYS A 133 4.11 14.29 -15.49
N VAL A 134 3.51 14.81 -14.42
CA VAL A 134 4.17 15.66 -13.44
C VAL A 134 4.08 15.01 -12.06
N SER A 135 5.24 14.76 -11.45
CA SER A 135 5.35 14.44 -10.03
C SER A 135 5.28 15.73 -9.22
N LEU A 136 4.31 15.83 -8.32
CA LEU A 136 4.19 17.00 -7.44
C LEU A 136 5.35 17.06 -6.43
N ASP A 137 6.03 15.94 -6.16
CA ASP A 137 7.22 15.94 -5.30
C ASP A 137 8.36 16.79 -5.91
N ASP A 138 8.35 16.99 -7.23
CA ASP A 138 9.37 17.74 -7.97
C ASP A 138 9.17 19.27 -7.89
N LEU A 139 8.04 19.73 -7.36
CA LEU A 139 7.76 21.16 -7.19
C LEU A 139 8.58 21.81 -6.07
N VAL A 140 9.07 21.00 -5.14
CA VAL A 140 9.85 21.47 -3.99
C VAL A 140 11.32 21.58 -4.38
N CYS A 141 11.91 22.75 -4.12
CA CYS A 141 13.33 22.99 -4.41
C CYS A 141 13.71 22.65 -5.86
N VAL A 142 12.80 22.93 -6.80
CA VAL A 142 12.88 22.52 -8.21
C VAL A 142 14.23 22.87 -8.86
N LYS A 143 14.88 23.96 -8.44
CA LYS A 143 16.18 24.41 -8.97
C LYS A 143 17.34 23.46 -8.65
N ASP A 144 17.20 22.62 -7.63
CA ASP A 144 18.17 21.56 -7.32
C ASP A 144 17.98 20.31 -8.18
N HIS A 145 16.82 20.20 -8.83
CA HIS A 145 16.45 19.05 -9.66
C HIS A 145 16.62 19.36 -11.15
N TYR A 146 16.26 20.57 -11.57
CA TYR A 146 16.20 20.96 -12.97
C TYR A 146 16.56 22.43 -13.14
N THR A 147 17.33 22.71 -14.20
CA THR A 147 17.43 24.05 -14.79
C THR A 147 16.15 24.41 -15.55
N LEU A 148 15.93 25.70 -15.84
CA LEU A 148 14.77 26.12 -16.63
C LEU A 148 14.77 25.54 -18.05
N ASP A 149 15.94 25.33 -18.66
CA ASP A 149 16.05 24.72 -19.99
C ASP A 149 15.72 23.23 -19.94
N GLU A 150 16.14 22.51 -18.89
CA GLU A 150 15.76 21.11 -18.66
C GLU A 150 14.25 20.98 -18.39
N LEU A 151 13.67 21.86 -17.58
CA LEU A 151 12.21 21.91 -17.37
C LEU A 151 11.45 22.10 -18.69
N LYS A 152 11.93 23.00 -19.56
CA LYS A 152 11.31 23.23 -20.87
C LYS A 152 11.30 21.98 -21.74
N SER A 153 12.36 21.17 -21.65
CA SER A 153 12.46 19.91 -22.39
C SER A 153 11.61 18.78 -21.77
N LEU A 154 11.36 18.84 -20.47
CA LEU A 154 10.71 17.76 -19.71
C LEU A 154 9.19 17.93 -19.62
N SER A 155 8.71 19.16 -19.40
CA SER A 155 7.29 19.45 -19.15
C SER A 155 6.96 20.90 -19.49
N ASP A 156 6.14 21.08 -20.53
CA ASP A 156 5.64 22.39 -20.94
C ASP A 156 4.83 23.04 -19.81
N MET A 157 4.08 22.25 -19.03
CA MET A 157 3.29 22.73 -17.90
C MET A 157 4.17 23.24 -16.76
N LEU A 158 5.18 22.46 -16.35
CA LEU A 158 6.11 22.88 -15.29
C LEU A 158 6.88 24.13 -15.71
N TYR A 159 7.39 24.15 -16.94
CA TYR A 159 8.06 25.31 -17.49
C TYR A 159 7.16 26.55 -17.46
N ALA A 160 5.95 26.46 -18.02
CA ALA A 160 5.00 27.57 -18.04
C ALA A 160 4.63 28.08 -16.64
N PHE A 161 4.53 27.19 -15.64
CA PHE A 161 4.29 27.57 -14.26
C PHE A 161 5.49 28.33 -13.67
N PHE A 162 6.69 27.77 -13.74
CA PHE A 162 7.89 28.33 -13.11
C PHE A 162 8.47 29.54 -13.84
N THR A 163 8.13 29.78 -15.11
CA THR A 163 8.42 31.06 -15.79
C THR A 163 7.29 32.08 -15.65
N GLY A 164 6.15 31.68 -15.09
CA GLY A 164 4.95 32.49 -14.97
C GLY A 164 4.55 32.73 -13.52
N THR A 165 3.30 32.37 -13.17
CA THR A 165 2.72 32.63 -11.83
C THR A 165 3.49 31.96 -10.70
N GLY A 166 4.18 30.86 -10.98
CA GLY A 166 4.97 30.09 -10.02
C GLY A 166 6.44 30.50 -9.92
N ALA A 167 6.88 31.56 -10.61
CA ALA A 167 8.31 31.94 -10.64
C ALA A 167 8.93 32.16 -9.26
N LYS A 168 8.15 32.67 -8.29
CA LYS A 168 8.57 32.84 -6.89
C LYS A 168 8.95 31.52 -6.18
N TYR A 169 8.49 30.37 -6.71
CA TYR A 169 8.77 29.04 -6.15
C TYR A 169 9.95 28.34 -6.84
N TYR A 170 10.55 28.92 -7.88
CA TYR A 170 11.74 28.38 -8.52
C TYR A 170 13.00 28.69 -7.67
N ILE A 171 13.20 27.92 -6.62
CA ILE A 171 14.26 28.12 -5.62
C ILE A 171 15.03 26.81 -5.35
N SER A 172 16.26 26.92 -4.84
CA SER A 172 17.07 25.81 -4.33
C SER A 172 16.84 25.58 -2.84
N LYS A 173 17.34 24.45 -2.30
CA LYS A 173 17.39 24.17 -0.85
C LYS A 173 18.12 25.25 -0.06
N LYS A 174 19.14 25.89 -0.63
CA LYS A 174 19.91 26.95 0.03
C LYS A 174 19.15 28.27 0.14
N GLU A 175 18.26 28.52 -0.81
CA GLU A 175 17.38 29.69 -0.85
C GLU A 175 16.08 29.44 -0.05
N ARG A 176 15.89 28.21 0.44
CA ARG A 176 14.69 27.77 1.12
C ARG A 176 14.68 28.21 2.57
N ASP A 177 13.65 28.95 2.97
CA ASP A 177 13.32 29.12 4.37
C ASP A 177 12.69 27.83 4.93
N LEU A 178 13.23 27.34 6.04
CA LEU A 178 12.72 26.17 6.76
C LEU A 178 11.37 26.42 7.45
N PHE A 179 11.02 27.69 7.68
CA PHE A 179 9.88 28.10 8.48
C PHE A 179 8.72 28.73 7.68
N SER A 180 8.86 28.92 6.36
CA SER A 180 7.78 29.43 5.51
C SER A 180 6.77 28.34 5.14
N ASP A 181 5.47 28.68 5.12
CA ASP A 181 4.40 27.75 4.78
C ASP A 181 4.49 27.34 3.29
N ARG A 182 4.77 26.05 3.06
CA ARG A 182 5.09 25.47 1.75
C ARG A 182 3.89 24.87 1.04
N SER A 183 2.72 24.91 1.66
CA SER A 183 1.48 24.37 1.10
C SER A 183 1.02 25.13 -0.15
N GLU A 184 1.37 26.41 -0.25
CA GLU A 184 0.89 27.30 -1.31
C GLU A 184 1.32 26.87 -2.71
N VAL A 185 2.57 26.45 -2.91
CA VAL A 185 3.07 26.06 -4.26
C VAL A 185 2.24 24.93 -4.85
N PHE A 186 1.86 23.95 -4.04
CA PHE A 186 1.06 22.81 -4.50
C PHE A 186 -0.36 23.24 -4.86
N VAL A 187 -0.97 24.09 -4.03
CA VAL A 187 -2.33 24.59 -4.26
C VAL A 187 -2.37 25.49 -5.50
N GLU A 188 -1.41 26.42 -5.62
CA GLU A 188 -1.27 27.30 -6.79
C GLU A 188 -0.99 26.49 -8.06
N PHE A 189 -0.07 25.52 -8.01
CA PHE A 189 0.24 24.65 -9.14
C PHE A 189 -0.97 23.82 -9.57
N ILE A 190 -1.68 23.17 -8.65
CA ILE A 190 -2.87 22.37 -9.00
C ILE A 190 -3.96 23.25 -9.63
N LYS A 191 -4.17 24.47 -9.13
CA LYS A 191 -5.10 25.43 -9.76
C LYS A 191 -4.62 25.86 -11.15
N PHE A 192 -3.33 26.11 -11.31
CA PHE A 192 -2.71 26.42 -12.60
C PHE A 192 -2.89 25.25 -13.58
N ALA A 193 -2.54 24.02 -13.19
CA ALA A 193 -2.64 22.83 -14.01
C ALA A 193 -4.07 22.54 -14.46
N LYS A 194 -5.08 22.74 -13.59
CA LYS A 194 -6.50 22.65 -13.98
C LYS A 194 -6.86 23.61 -15.11
N LYS A 195 -6.34 24.84 -15.09
CA LYS A 195 -6.55 25.83 -16.17
C LYS A 195 -5.73 25.48 -17.41
N TYR A 196 -4.46 25.11 -17.23
CA TYR A 196 -3.55 24.75 -18.31
C TYR A 196 -4.08 23.56 -19.11
N ALA A 197 -4.50 22.49 -18.45
CA ALA A 197 -5.11 21.35 -19.12
C ALA A 197 -6.41 21.73 -19.84
N SER A 198 -7.18 22.69 -19.32
CA SER A 198 -8.41 23.13 -20.00
C SER A 198 -8.14 23.89 -21.31
N SER A 199 -6.97 24.52 -21.47
CA SER A 199 -6.58 25.23 -22.69
C SER A 199 -5.76 24.38 -23.68
N HIS A 200 -5.33 23.18 -23.29
CA HIS A 200 -4.52 22.26 -24.10
C HIS A 200 -5.23 20.91 -24.22
N LYS A 201 -6.34 20.88 -24.96
CA LYS A 201 -7.25 19.71 -25.03
C LYS A 201 -6.70 18.56 -25.86
N GLU A 202 -5.73 18.84 -26.72
CA GLU A 202 -5.00 17.89 -27.55
C GLU A 202 -4.03 17.00 -26.74
N LYS A 203 -3.65 17.42 -25.53
CA LYS A 203 -2.69 16.71 -24.67
C LYS A 203 -3.39 16.22 -23.41
N LYS A 204 -2.99 15.03 -22.93
CA LYS A 204 -3.43 14.51 -21.62
C LYS A 204 -2.38 14.79 -20.57
N PHE A 205 -2.84 14.99 -19.34
CA PHE A 205 -2.01 15.36 -18.21
C PHE A 205 -2.24 14.44 -17.03
N ILE A 206 -1.16 14.04 -16.37
CA ILE A 206 -1.19 13.24 -15.14
C ILE A 206 -0.44 14.00 -14.06
N LEU A 207 -1.11 14.27 -12.93
CA LEU A 207 -0.48 14.84 -11.74
C LEU A 207 -0.43 13.79 -10.64
N GLU A 208 0.77 13.39 -10.24
CA GLU A 208 0.98 12.40 -9.19
C GLU A 208 1.46 13.06 -7.91
N GLY A 209 0.82 12.77 -6.77
CA GLY A 209 1.39 13.23 -5.50
C GLY A 209 0.50 13.02 -4.30
N ILE A 210 1.14 12.90 -3.15
CA ILE A 210 0.45 12.84 -1.85
C ILE A 210 -0.20 14.19 -1.50
N TRP A 211 0.40 15.28 -2.01
CA TRP A 211 0.03 16.67 -1.73
C TRP A 211 -1.41 17.03 -2.13
N ILE A 212 -2.00 16.34 -3.11
CA ILE A 212 -3.35 16.62 -3.60
C ILE A 212 -4.37 16.47 -2.47
N TYR A 213 -4.39 15.34 -1.78
CA TYR A 213 -5.30 15.16 -0.65
C TYR A 213 -4.73 15.73 0.65
N LEU A 214 -3.47 16.16 0.73
CA LEU A 214 -2.99 16.85 1.95
C LEU A 214 -3.47 18.31 2.00
N PHE A 215 -3.63 18.96 0.85
CA PHE A 215 -3.98 20.38 0.77
C PHE A 215 -5.39 20.67 0.24
N PHE A 216 -6.10 19.66 -0.24
CA PHE A 216 -7.50 19.79 -0.64
C PHE A 216 -8.37 18.88 0.23
N GLU A 217 -9.09 19.47 1.17
CA GLU A 217 -10.00 18.73 2.06
C GLU A 217 -11.27 18.27 1.35
N ASP A 218 -11.72 18.97 0.32
CA ASP A 218 -12.97 18.70 -0.37
C ASP A 218 -12.73 17.96 -1.70
N PRO A 219 -12.96 16.62 -1.75
CA PRO A 219 -12.76 15.84 -2.96
C PRO A 219 -13.74 16.18 -4.09
N SER A 220 -14.90 16.78 -3.79
CA SER A 220 -15.89 17.13 -4.83
C SER A 220 -15.37 18.13 -5.85
N LYS A 221 -14.35 18.91 -5.50
CA LYS A 221 -13.61 19.83 -6.39
C LYS A 221 -12.86 19.11 -7.52
N PHE A 222 -12.88 17.78 -7.51
CA PHE A 222 -12.20 16.93 -8.47
C PHE A 222 -13.16 16.03 -9.28
N ASP A 223 -14.48 16.16 -9.08
CA ASP A 223 -15.51 15.34 -9.77
C ASP A 223 -15.48 15.44 -11.30
N LYS A 224 -14.96 16.53 -11.86
CA LYS A 224 -14.87 16.74 -13.32
C LYS A 224 -13.61 16.16 -13.96
N TYR A 225 -12.76 15.50 -13.17
CA TYR A 225 -11.47 14.98 -13.61
C TYR A 225 -11.41 13.46 -13.40
N ALA A 226 -10.37 12.83 -13.92
CA ALA A 226 -10.04 11.47 -13.56
C ALA A 226 -9.27 11.46 -12.24
N VAL A 227 -9.56 10.50 -11.38
CA VAL A 227 -8.89 10.32 -10.09
C VAL A 227 -8.57 8.85 -9.90
N TYR A 228 -7.28 8.53 -9.87
CA TYR A 228 -6.79 7.19 -9.58
C TYR A 228 -6.19 7.17 -8.18
N MET A 229 -6.70 6.30 -7.31
CA MET A 229 -6.21 6.16 -5.94
C MET A 229 -5.57 4.81 -5.74
N LYS A 230 -4.29 4.81 -5.35
CA LYS A 230 -3.59 3.60 -4.92
C LYS A 230 -4.09 3.21 -3.53
N GLY A 231 -4.54 1.98 -3.36
CA GLY A 231 -5.09 1.47 -2.10
C GLY A 231 -4.05 0.87 -1.15
N THR A 232 -2.77 0.80 -1.51
CA THR A 232 -1.69 0.28 -0.66
C THR A 232 -1.67 0.97 0.71
N SER A 233 -1.64 0.20 1.80
CA SER A 233 -1.64 0.74 3.18
C SER A 233 -0.42 1.60 3.50
N LEU A 234 -0.54 2.45 4.51
CA LEU A 234 0.56 3.33 4.94
C LEU A 234 1.78 2.51 5.37
N ILE A 235 1.61 1.45 6.17
CA ILE A 235 2.74 0.63 6.64
C ILE A 235 3.43 -0.09 5.47
N LYS A 236 2.66 -0.71 4.55
CA LYS A 236 3.23 -1.38 3.38
C LYS A 236 3.98 -0.37 2.49
N SER A 237 3.45 0.84 2.34
CA SER A 237 4.07 1.93 1.59
C SER A 237 5.37 2.43 2.24
N LYS A 238 5.38 2.63 3.57
CA LYS A 238 6.57 3.01 4.35
C LYS A 238 7.65 1.92 4.29
N PHE A 239 7.28 0.65 4.45
CA PHE A 239 8.21 -0.47 4.34
C PHE A 239 8.87 -0.55 2.96
N ARG A 240 8.08 -0.48 1.89
CA ARG A 240 8.59 -0.43 0.51
C ARG A 240 9.55 0.75 0.29
N ARG A 241 9.26 1.91 0.89
CA ARG A 241 10.12 3.10 0.79
C ARG A 241 11.44 2.94 1.54
N MET A 242 11.41 2.42 2.78
CA MET A 242 12.63 2.16 3.54
C MET A 242 13.59 1.21 2.80
N ILE A 243 13.06 0.17 2.15
CA ILE A 243 13.88 -0.73 1.32
C ILE A 243 14.58 0.05 0.19
N ARG A 244 13.85 0.90 -0.55
CA ARG A 244 14.42 1.70 -1.65
C ARG A 244 15.44 2.74 -1.19
N GLU A 245 15.22 3.34 -0.03
CA GLU A 245 16.11 4.38 0.51
C GLU A 245 17.34 3.81 1.20
N SER A 246 17.28 2.57 1.73
CA SER A 246 18.43 1.87 2.32
C SER A 246 19.56 1.55 1.32
N SER A 247 19.27 1.67 0.02
CA SER A 247 20.24 1.58 -1.07
C SER A 247 21.00 2.89 -1.36
N ASN A 248 20.66 4.02 -0.73
CA ASN A 248 21.34 5.31 -0.90
C ASN A 248 22.26 5.65 0.29
N THR A 249 23.23 6.55 0.08
CA THR A 249 24.24 6.92 1.09
C THR A 249 23.64 7.57 2.35
N PRO A 250 24.26 7.38 3.55
CA PRO A 250 23.64 7.69 4.85
C PRO A 250 23.27 9.16 5.11
N ILE A 251 23.95 10.12 4.48
CA ILE A 251 23.78 11.55 4.77
C ILE A 251 22.55 12.13 4.05
N GLU A 252 22.24 11.69 2.83
CA GLU A 252 21.04 12.12 2.08
C GLU A 252 19.74 11.51 2.65
N SER A 253 19.85 10.36 3.33
CA SER A 253 18.71 9.70 3.97
C SER A 253 18.18 10.46 5.19
N TRP A 254 19.02 11.15 5.97
CA TRP A 254 18.58 11.82 7.21
C TRP A 254 17.78 13.10 6.96
N ASP A 255 18.19 13.96 6.03
CA ASP A 255 17.43 15.18 5.67
C ASP A 255 16.05 14.81 5.07
N ARG A 256 16.01 13.79 4.21
CA ARG A 256 14.74 13.26 3.67
C ARG A 256 13.89 12.59 4.75
N LEU A 257 14.48 11.95 5.76
CA LEU A 257 13.78 11.35 6.90
C LEU A 257 13.22 12.38 7.87
N ILE A 258 13.92 13.51 8.09
CA ILE A 258 13.47 14.59 8.99
C ILE A 258 12.38 15.40 8.30
N GLU A 259 12.56 15.77 7.04
CA GLU A 259 11.53 16.43 6.23
C GLU A 259 10.29 15.53 6.15
N PHE A 260 10.48 14.25 5.87
CA PHE A 260 9.39 13.28 5.90
C PHE A 260 8.84 13.02 7.31
N GLY A 261 9.62 13.09 8.39
CA GLY A 261 9.15 12.88 9.76
C GLY A 261 8.21 13.99 10.22
N ILE A 262 8.53 15.23 9.86
CA ILE A 262 7.69 16.42 10.10
C ILE A 262 6.40 16.33 9.27
N TYR A 263 6.48 15.96 7.98
CA TYR A 263 5.30 15.81 7.12
C TYR A 263 4.50 14.52 7.37
N ALA A 264 5.13 13.44 7.84
CA ALA A 264 4.48 12.19 8.21
C ALA A 264 3.68 12.35 9.49
N GLY A 265 4.15 13.17 10.44
CA GLY A 265 3.37 13.60 11.59
C GLY A 265 2.05 14.25 11.15
N ASP A 266 2.13 15.17 10.18
CA ASP A 266 0.96 15.84 9.58
C ASP A 266 0.08 14.88 8.75
N THR A 267 0.67 13.86 8.12
CA THR A 267 -0.06 12.81 7.38
C THR A 267 -0.83 11.89 8.33
N THR A 268 -0.24 11.48 9.47
CA THR A 268 -0.95 10.73 10.52
C THR A 268 -2.07 11.52 11.18
N LEU A 269 -1.95 12.85 11.24
CA LEU A 269 -3.01 13.74 11.74
C LEU A 269 -4.11 13.99 10.69
N LYS A 270 -3.79 13.85 9.40
CA LYS A 270 -4.71 14.08 8.26
C LYS A 270 -5.15 12.80 7.54
N ASP A 271 -4.91 11.61 8.10
CA ASP A 271 -5.31 10.33 7.50
C ASP A 271 -6.82 10.21 7.27
N GLY A 272 -7.63 10.92 8.08
CA GLY A 272 -9.06 11.07 7.83
C GLY A 272 -9.37 11.64 6.45
N ASN A 273 -8.46 12.42 5.85
CA ASN A 273 -8.66 12.99 4.53
C ASN A 273 -8.40 11.97 3.40
N VAL A 274 -7.49 11.01 3.58
CA VAL A 274 -7.29 9.92 2.59
C VAL A 274 -8.55 9.08 2.48
N ASP A 275 -9.08 8.64 3.62
CA ASP A 275 -10.33 7.87 3.65
C ASP A 275 -11.50 8.70 3.13
N LYS A 276 -11.62 9.98 3.53
CA LYS A 276 -12.64 10.90 2.98
C LYS A 276 -12.62 10.96 1.45
N TRP A 277 -11.44 11.14 0.86
CA TRP A 277 -11.27 11.12 -0.60
C TRP A 277 -11.69 9.79 -1.19
N ARG A 278 -11.24 8.68 -0.61
CA ARG A 278 -11.58 7.35 -1.08
C ARG A 278 -13.08 7.10 -1.04
N ARG A 279 -13.74 7.31 0.10
CA ARG A 279 -15.18 7.09 0.29
C ARG A 279 -16.02 7.99 -0.62
N HIS A 280 -15.54 9.20 -0.92
CA HIS A 280 -16.20 10.08 -1.87
C HIS A 280 -16.24 9.48 -3.28
N PHE A 281 -15.10 9.03 -3.80
CA PHE A 281 -15.03 8.47 -5.15
C PHE A 281 -15.56 7.03 -5.22
N GLU A 282 -15.43 6.21 -4.18
CA GLU A 282 -15.90 4.83 -4.14
C GLU A 282 -17.42 4.72 -4.33
N LYS A 283 -18.17 5.76 -3.92
CA LYS A 283 -19.63 5.83 -4.08
C LYS A 283 -20.08 6.29 -5.47
N LYS A 284 -19.16 6.73 -6.33
CA LYS A 284 -19.50 7.25 -7.67
C LYS A 284 -19.70 6.09 -8.63
N ARG A 285 -20.69 6.23 -9.53
CA ARG A 285 -21.08 5.17 -10.47
C ARG A 285 -19.98 4.85 -11.48
N GLU A 286 -19.19 5.85 -11.83
CA GLU A 286 -18.12 5.78 -12.82
C GLU A 286 -16.83 5.16 -12.27
N THR A 287 -16.83 4.81 -10.98
CA THR A 287 -15.66 4.25 -10.31
C THR A 287 -15.53 2.75 -10.56
N VAL A 288 -14.34 2.36 -10.99
CA VAL A 288 -13.93 0.96 -11.09
C VAL A 288 -12.97 0.65 -9.96
N ILE A 289 -13.28 -0.40 -9.20
CA ILE A 289 -12.41 -0.94 -8.16
C ILE A 289 -11.65 -2.12 -8.77
N LYS A 290 -10.32 -2.11 -8.71
CA LYS A 290 -9.49 -3.23 -9.12
C LYS A 290 -8.64 -3.70 -7.97
N GLU A 291 -8.64 -4.99 -7.70
CA GLU A 291 -7.67 -5.55 -6.76
C GLU A 291 -6.25 -5.30 -7.26
N GLU A 292 -5.31 -5.23 -6.32
CA GLU A 292 -3.89 -5.13 -6.65
C GLU A 292 -3.47 -6.46 -7.33
N GLU A 293 -3.68 -6.57 -8.64
CA GLU A 293 -3.03 -7.58 -9.46
C GLU A 293 -1.57 -7.17 -9.58
N ASN A 294 -0.76 -7.64 -8.66
CA ASN A 294 0.65 -7.53 -8.81
C ASN A 294 1.35 -8.78 -8.36
N TYR A 295 2.54 -8.96 -8.94
CA TYR A 295 3.54 -9.93 -8.56
C TYR A 295 3.62 -10.19 -7.04
N PHE A 296 3.38 -9.17 -6.21
CA PHE A 296 3.29 -9.30 -4.76
C PHE A 296 2.15 -10.18 -4.23
N THR A 297 0.98 -10.16 -4.86
CA THR A 297 -0.17 -11.01 -4.50
C THR A 297 0.14 -12.46 -4.84
N LEU A 298 0.68 -12.73 -6.03
CA LEU A 298 1.15 -14.05 -6.43
C LEU A 298 2.30 -14.54 -5.54
N LEU A 299 3.28 -13.67 -5.27
CA LEU A 299 4.40 -13.93 -4.37
C LEU A 299 3.89 -14.22 -2.95
N LYS A 300 2.94 -13.44 -2.43
CA LYS A 300 2.30 -13.68 -1.13
C LYS A 300 1.62 -15.04 -1.11
N GLN A 301 0.83 -15.38 -2.14
CA GLN A 301 0.14 -16.66 -2.24
C GLN A 301 1.14 -17.83 -2.25
N ASN A 302 2.22 -17.73 -3.04
CA ASN A 302 3.26 -18.77 -3.10
C ASN A 302 3.98 -18.93 -1.76
N ILE A 303 4.40 -17.84 -1.12
CA ILE A 303 5.03 -17.84 0.21
C ILE A 303 4.08 -18.48 1.23
N MET A 304 2.81 -18.08 1.24
CA MET A 304 1.85 -18.58 2.21
C MET A 304 1.56 -20.07 2.02
N ALA A 305 1.50 -20.56 0.78
CA ALA A 305 1.38 -21.98 0.52
C ALA A 305 2.57 -22.77 1.09
N GLN A 306 3.79 -22.26 0.94
CA GLN A 306 4.98 -22.89 1.54
C GLN A 306 4.95 -22.84 3.08
N ILE A 307 4.58 -21.69 3.67
CA ILE A 307 4.46 -21.56 5.13
C ILE A 307 3.39 -22.50 5.69
N ASN A 308 2.26 -22.67 4.99
CA ASN A 308 1.23 -23.62 5.41
C ASN A 308 1.76 -25.06 5.39
N ASN A 309 2.53 -25.44 4.37
CA ASN A 309 3.20 -26.76 4.33
C ASN A 309 4.24 -26.91 5.46
N ILE A 310 4.99 -25.86 5.77
CA ILE A 310 5.93 -25.85 6.90
C ILE A 310 5.17 -26.06 8.22
N ASN A 311 4.04 -25.38 8.40
CA ASN A 311 3.21 -25.51 9.60
C ASN A 311 2.59 -26.91 9.72
N ASP A 312 2.15 -27.51 8.62
CA ASP A 312 1.67 -28.90 8.56
C ASP A 312 2.76 -29.89 9.00
N CYS A 313 3.96 -29.83 8.41
CA CYS A 313 5.09 -30.65 8.87
C CYS A 313 5.46 -30.37 10.34
N PHE A 314 5.46 -29.11 10.76
CA PHE A 314 5.81 -28.71 12.12
C PHE A 314 4.84 -29.29 13.16
N VAL A 315 3.54 -29.21 12.91
CA VAL A 315 2.51 -29.72 13.83
C VAL A 315 2.59 -31.25 13.97
N HIS A 316 3.02 -31.95 12.93
CA HIS A 316 3.25 -33.39 12.94
C HIS A 316 4.66 -33.80 13.36
N GLU A 317 5.48 -32.85 13.84
CA GLU A 317 6.87 -33.08 14.23
C GLU A 317 7.75 -33.67 13.10
N ASP A 318 7.34 -33.48 11.84
CA ASP A 318 8.04 -33.95 10.64
C ASP A 318 9.20 -33.01 10.27
N ARG A 319 10.29 -33.11 11.02
CA ARG A 319 11.52 -32.36 10.76
C ARG A 319 12.08 -32.63 9.36
N ALA A 320 12.01 -33.87 8.89
CA ALA A 320 12.52 -34.26 7.57
C ALA A 320 11.72 -33.58 6.44
N GLY A 321 10.40 -33.45 6.61
CA GLY A 321 9.53 -32.68 5.72
C GLY A 321 9.92 -31.21 5.63
N ILE A 322 10.20 -30.56 6.77
CA ILE A 322 10.65 -29.15 6.80
C ILE A 322 12.01 -29.00 6.10
N GLU A 323 12.96 -29.89 6.36
CA GLU A 323 14.28 -29.88 5.68
C GLU A 323 14.15 -30.10 4.16
N SER A 324 13.20 -30.95 3.73
CA SER A 324 12.87 -31.17 2.33
C SER A 324 12.29 -29.91 1.66
N ILE A 325 11.38 -29.20 2.32
CA ILE A 325 10.84 -27.90 1.85
C ILE A 325 11.99 -26.89 1.70
N MET A 326 12.85 -26.77 2.69
CA MET A 326 14.00 -25.85 2.67
C MET A 326 14.94 -26.14 1.49
N LYS A 327 15.23 -27.42 1.24
CA LYS A 327 16.08 -27.85 0.12
C LYS A 327 15.43 -27.54 -1.23
N ARG A 328 14.14 -27.84 -1.39
CA ARG A 328 13.38 -27.52 -2.61
C ARG A 328 13.35 -26.02 -2.87
N ALA A 329 13.09 -25.19 -1.86
CA ALA A 329 13.10 -23.74 -1.99
C ALA A 329 14.47 -23.21 -2.46
N SER A 330 15.55 -23.74 -1.89
CA SER A 330 16.92 -23.36 -2.26
C SER A 330 17.26 -23.69 -3.73
N SER A 331 16.78 -24.83 -4.24
CA SER A 331 17.07 -25.29 -5.61
C SER A 331 16.04 -24.87 -6.67
N ASN A 332 14.90 -24.28 -6.28
CA ASN A 332 13.84 -23.94 -7.22
C ASN A 332 14.20 -22.74 -8.10
N CYS A 333 14.46 -22.93 -9.38
CA CYS A 333 14.79 -21.85 -10.31
C CYS A 333 13.63 -20.91 -10.64
N LYS A 334 12.39 -21.29 -10.32
CA LYS A 334 11.17 -20.49 -10.56
C LYS A 334 10.80 -19.59 -9.39
N MET A 335 11.32 -19.85 -8.19
CA MET A 335 11.09 -18.99 -7.02
C MET A 335 11.99 -17.77 -7.06
N ASP A 336 11.43 -16.63 -6.69
CA ASP A 336 12.18 -15.39 -6.55
C ASP A 336 13.13 -15.43 -5.34
N ILE A 337 14.18 -14.60 -5.39
CA ILE A 337 15.18 -14.49 -4.32
C ILE A 337 14.51 -14.13 -2.98
N THR A 338 13.53 -13.23 -2.99
CA THR A 338 12.79 -12.84 -1.77
C THR A 338 11.95 -14.00 -1.23
N GLU A 339 11.27 -14.72 -2.12
CA GLU A 339 10.47 -15.89 -1.79
C GLU A 339 11.32 -16.96 -1.09
N LYS A 340 12.47 -17.28 -1.69
CA LYS A 340 13.43 -18.25 -1.17
C LYS A 340 13.91 -17.86 0.21
N ALA A 341 14.33 -16.61 0.40
CA ALA A 341 14.86 -16.13 1.66
C ALA A 341 13.83 -16.29 2.79
N ILE A 342 12.57 -15.91 2.55
CA ILE A 342 11.49 -16.02 3.54
C ILE A 342 11.19 -17.48 3.87
N VAL A 343 11.02 -18.34 2.85
CA VAL A 343 10.69 -19.75 3.06
C VAL A 343 11.80 -20.50 3.79
N ILE A 344 13.06 -20.26 3.42
CA ILE A 344 14.23 -20.87 4.08
C ILE A 344 14.33 -20.41 5.54
N GLU A 345 14.16 -19.12 5.79
CA GLU A 345 14.19 -18.58 7.15
C GLU A 345 13.07 -19.15 8.01
N GLU A 346 11.86 -19.31 7.47
CA GLU A 346 10.78 -19.96 8.21
C GLU A 346 10.99 -21.44 8.46
N CYS A 347 11.63 -22.17 7.53
CA CYS A 347 12.04 -23.55 7.79
C CYS A 347 13.02 -23.63 8.97
N LYS A 348 14.04 -22.75 9.00
CA LYS A 348 15.01 -22.71 10.10
C LYS A 348 14.34 -22.43 11.44
N ARG A 349 13.40 -21.47 11.47
CA ARG A 349 12.64 -21.13 12.67
C ARG A 349 11.77 -22.30 13.13
N ALA A 350 11.09 -22.98 12.21
CA ALA A 350 10.27 -24.14 12.54
C ALA A 350 11.12 -25.29 13.11
N ILE A 351 12.28 -25.59 12.51
CA ILE A 351 13.22 -26.60 13.04
C ILE A 351 13.70 -26.21 14.44
N ALA A 352 14.02 -24.93 14.67
CA ALA A 352 14.44 -24.45 15.98
C ALA A 352 13.32 -24.53 17.05
N ASP A 353 12.05 -24.42 16.65
CA ASP A 353 10.89 -24.56 17.54
C ASP A 353 10.52 -26.04 17.84
N LEU A 354 11.06 -26.99 17.07
CA LEU A 354 10.94 -28.43 17.30
C LEU A 354 11.99 -28.96 18.31
N ALA A 355 13.14 -28.30 18.38
CA ALA A 355 14.18 -28.57 19.39
C ALA A 355 13.75 -28.06 20.77
#